data_AF-A0A1U7UKL9-F1
#
_entry.id   AF-A0A1U7UKL9-F1
#
_cell.length_a   1.000
_cell.length_b   1.000
_cell.length_c   1.000
_cell.angle_alpha   90.00
_cell.angle_beta   90.00
_cell.angle_gamma   90.00
#
_symmetry.space_group_name_H-M   'P 1'
#
loop_
_entity.id
_entity.type
_entity.pdbx_description
1 polymer ?
#
loop_
_entity_poly.entity_id
_entity_poly.type
_entity_poly.pdbx_seq_one_letter_code
_entity_poly.pdbx_strand_id
1 'polypeptide(L)'
;MSCTAHVFSCLSLRLRAAFFYLDYASISYYGFGSTVAYYYYLLPGLSLLDARVMTPYVQQRLGWHVDCTHLIAAYRALVLPVAFVLAVACTVACCKSRTDWCAYPFALRTFVFVMPLSMACPIMLESWLFDLRGENPTLFVHFYRRYFWLVVAAFFNVSKIPERIQPGLFDIIGHSHQLFHIFTFLSIYDQVYYVEEGLRQFLQAPPAAPTFSGTVGYMLLLVVCLGLVIRRFLNNSEFCSKKVEKKILHAITTWTRKRLFVFQGWGEDSVAPFLFLFFVFFYQHKACGSSELSSFQLSPRPFLPPLKPSLSTNPALKTRVTKRSLCVFRPSPTICLRRVIHF
;
A
#
# COMPACT_ATOMS: atom_id res chain seq x y z
N MET A 1 13.06 -1.07 4.13
CA MET A 1 12.65 -1.64 2.83
C MET A 1 11.71 -0.71 2.07
N SER A 2 10.61 -0.25 2.67
CA SER A 2 9.68 0.66 1.99
C SER A 2 10.32 1.94 1.43
N CYS A 3 11.06 2.70 2.25
CA CYS A 3 11.78 3.89 1.78
C CYS A 3 12.74 3.57 0.63
N THR A 4 13.50 2.48 0.74
CA THR A 4 14.42 1.99 -0.28
C THR A 4 13.71 1.72 -1.62
N ALA A 5 12.53 1.10 -1.57
CA ALA A 5 11.73 0.82 -2.76
C ALA A 5 11.24 2.09 -3.47
N HIS A 6 10.85 3.10 -2.69
CA HIS A 6 10.43 4.39 -3.25
C HIS A 6 11.60 5.19 -3.82
N VAL A 7 12.73 5.28 -3.10
CA VAL A 7 13.93 6.01 -3.54
C VAL A 7 14.50 5.44 -4.84
N PHE A 8 14.64 4.12 -4.93
CA PHE A 8 15.25 3.46 -6.09
C PHE A 8 14.25 3.05 -7.18
N SER A 9 13.00 3.48 -7.06
CA SER A 9 11.96 3.16 -8.03
C SER A 9 12.27 3.67 -9.45
N CYS A 10 13.04 4.76 -9.59
CA CYS A 10 13.34 5.37 -10.88
C CYS A 10 14.57 4.81 -11.59
N LEU A 11 15.37 3.94 -10.94
CA LEU A 11 16.65 3.49 -11.51
C LEU A 11 16.49 2.48 -12.65
N SER A 12 15.69 1.43 -12.46
CA SER A 12 15.37 0.47 -13.52
C SER A 12 14.09 -0.28 -13.21
N LEU A 13 13.41 -0.78 -14.25
CA LEU A 13 12.20 -1.60 -14.11
C LEU A 13 12.45 -2.87 -13.27
N ARG A 14 13.63 -3.48 -13.42
CA ARG A 14 14.02 -4.69 -12.66
C ARG A 14 14.23 -4.38 -11.19
N LEU A 15 15.00 -3.33 -10.89
CA LEU A 15 15.32 -2.94 -9.52
C LEU A 15 14.08 -2.44 -8.79
N ARG A 16 13.20 -1.71 -9.49
CA ARG A 16 11.86 -1.34 -9.02
C ARG A 16 11.08 -2.57 -8.58
N ALA A 17 10.96 -3.58 -9.44
CA ALA A 17 10.21 -4.81 -9.11
C ALA A 17 10.81 -5.53 -7.88
N ALA A 18 12.13 -5.68 -7.83
CA ALA A 18 12.82 -6.32 -6.71
C ALA A 18 12.58 -5.61 -5.39
N PHE A 19 12.73 -4.28 -5.34
CA PHE A 19 12.51 -3.55 -4.10
C PHE A 19 11.05 -3.53 -3.65
N PHE A 20 10.08 -3.48 -4.58
CA PHE A 20 8.67 -3.60 -4.19
C PHE A 20 8.31 -4.99 -3.67
N TYR A 21 8.90 -6.07 -4.20
CA TYR A 21 8.72 -7.41 -3.62
C TYR A 21 9.32 -7.51 -2.22
N LEU A 22 10.50 -6.91 -2.01
CA LEU A 22 11.11 -6.83 -0.70
C LEU A 22 10.30 -5.98 0.28
N ASP A 23 9.64 -4.91 -0.18
CA ASP A 23 8.74 -4.10 0.64
C ASP A 23 7.57 -4.95 1.16
N TYR A 24 6.89 -5.68 0.26
CA TYR A 24 5.79 -6.56 0.65
C TYR A 24 6.22 -7.67 1.61
N ALA A 25 7.36 -8.32 1.35
CA ALA A 25 7.91 -9.32 2.26
C ALA A 25 8.23 -8.72 3.64
N SER A 26 8.72 -7.48 3.69
CA SER A 26 9.01 -6.81 4.96
C SER A 26 7.75 -6.54 5.79
N ILE A 27 6.60 -6.27 5.15
CA ILE A 27 5.31 -6.12 5.85
C ILE A 27 4.88 -7.46 6.46
N SER A 28 4.99 -8.57 5.72
CA SER A 28 4.68 -9.90 6.24
C SER A 28 5.63 -10.33 7.36
N TYR A 29 6.93 -10.02 7.24
CA TYR A 29 7.93 -10.27 8.28
C TYR A 29 7.63 -9.47 9.55
N TYR A 30 7.32 -8.17 9.42
CA TYR A 30 6.92 -7.32 10.55
C TYR A 30 5.66 -7.87 11.22
N GLY A 31 4.65 -8.20 10.42
CA GLY A 31 3.40 -8.79 10.93
C GLY A 31 3.70 -10.02 11.77
N PHE A 32 4.43 -10.99 11.22
CA PHE A 32 4.74 -12.24 11.92
C PHE A 32 5.61 -12.03 13.16
N GLY A 33 6.62 -11.17 13.08
CA GLY A 33 7.42 -10.79 14.24
C GLY A 33 6.57 -10.18 15.35
N SER A 34 5.59 -9.36 14.99
CA SER A 34 4.63 -8.84 15.97
C SER A 34 3.80 -9.97 16.59
N THR A 35 3.32 -10.94 15.79
CA THR A 35 2.62 -12.14 16.29
C THR A 35 3.42 -12.91 17.32
N VAL A 36 4.72 -13.13 17.07
CA VAL A 36 5.62 -13.77 18.02
C VAL A 36 5.67 -12.99 19.33
N ALA A 37 5.79 -11.66 19.27
CA ALA A 37 5.77 -10.82 20.48
C ALA A 37 4.44 -10.92 21.24
N TYR A 38 3.29 -10.88 20.56
CA TYR A 38 2.00 -11.10 21.23
C TYR A 38 1.91 -12.46 21.90
N TYR A 39 2.34 -13.50 21.20
CA TYR A 39 2.23 -14.87 21.65
C TYR A 39 2.92 -15.07 23.01
N TYR A 40 4.11 -14.47 23.20
CA TYR A 40 4.88 -14.62 24.42
C TYR A 40 4.54 -13.57 25.49
N TYR A 41 4.27 -12.32 25.10
CA TYR A 41 4.16 -11.22 26.07
C TYR A 41 2.73 -10.84 26.44
N LEU A 42 1.75 -11.04 25.54
CA LEU A 42 0.37 -10.62 25.78
C LEU A 42 -0.56 -11.82 26.02
N LEU A 43 -0.42 -12.87 25.21
CA LEU A 43 -1.31 -14.03 25.21
C LEU A 43 -1.40 -14.74 26.59
N PRO A 44 -0.32 -14.87 27.38
CA PRO A 44 -0.40 -15.46 28.71
C PRO A 44 -1.14 -14.60 29.76
N GLY A 45 -1.24 -13.29 29.54
CA GLY A 45 -1.89 -12.35 30.45
C GLY A 45 -3.38 -12.13 30.19
N LEU A 46 -3.95 -12.78 29.17
CA LEU A 46 -5.37 -12.67 28.82
C LEU A 46 -6.20 -13.71 29.57
N SER A 47 -7.24 -13.25 30.28
CA SER A 47 -8.18 -14.11 31.02
C SER A 47 -8.98 -15.03 30.09
N LEU A 48 -9.23 -14.61 28.84
CA LEU A 48 -9.87 -15.41 27.78
C LEU A 48 -9.11 -16.71 27.50
N LEU A 49 -7.80 -16.71 27.68
CA LEU A 49 -6.93 -17.85 27.40
C LEU A 49 -6.53 -18.58 28.67
N ASP A 50 -7.10 -18.24 29.83
CA ASP A 50 -7.00 -19.04 31.03
C ASP A 50 -8.19 -20.01 31.13
N ALA A 51 -7.91 -21.31 31.03
CA ALA A 51 -8.92 -22.35 31.15
C ALA A 51 -9.62 -22.33 32.52
N ARG A 52 -8.95 -21.84 33.58
CA ARG A 52 -9.51 -21.75 34.92
C ARG A 52 -10.61 -20.69 35.02
N VAL A 53 -10.49 -19.62 34.24
CA VAL A 53 -11.46 -18.53 34.18
C VAL A 53 -12.54 -18.85 33.14
N MET A 54 -12.14 -19.36 31.97
CA MET A 54 -13.05 -19.62 30.85
C MET A 54 -14.02 -20.78 31.11
N THR A 55 -13.55 -21.90 31.67
CA THR A 55 -14.39 -23.10 31.90
C THR A 55 -15.63 -22.80 32.77
N PRO A 56 -15.51 -22.16 33.96
CA PRO A 56 -16.69 -21.80 34.75
C PRO A 56 -17.55 -20.73 34.08
N TYR A 57 -16.95 -19.77 33.36
CA TYR A 57 -17.69 -18.74 32.63
C TYR A 57 -18.58 -19.33 31.51
N VAL A 58 -18.02 -20.24 30.72
CA VAL A 58 -18.74 -20.97 29.65
C VAL A 58 -19.83 -21.85 30.25
N GLN A 59 -19.53 -22.56 31.34
CA GLN A 59 -20.51 -23.39 32.04
C GLN A 59 -21.68 -22.56 32.58
N GLN A 60 -21.42 -21.39 33.16
CA GLN A 60 -22.47 -20.50 33.66
C GLN A 60 -23.36 -19.94 32.54
N ARG A 61 -22.79 -19.69 31.34
CA ARG A 61 -23.52 -19.09 30.22
C ARG A 61 -24.26 -20.09 29.35
N LEU A 62 -23.69 -21.28 29.14
CA LEU A 62 -24.25 -22.30 28.24
C LEU A 62 -24.94 -23.45 28.98
N GLY A 63 -24.66 -23.66 30.27
CA GLY A 63 -25.28 -24.73 31.08
C GLY A 63 -24.73 -26.14 30.82
N TRP A 64 -23.73 -26.29 29.94
CA TRP A 64 -23.05 -27.56 29.65
C TRP A 64 -21.62 -27.51 30.18
N HIS A 65 -21.11 -28.64 30.71
CA HIS A 65 -19.72 -28.76 31.12
C HIS A 65 -18.85 -28.93 29.86
N VAL A 66 -18.06 -27.90 29.53
CA VAL A 66 -17.19 -27.88 28.36
C VAL A 66 -15.77 -27.64 28.84
N ASP A 67 -14.90 -28.63 28.67
CA ASP A 67 -13.48 -28.51 29.00
C ASP A 67 -12.76 -27.60 27.99
N CYS A 68 -12.63 -26.31 28.31
CA CYS A 68 -11.96 -25.33 27.47
C CYS A 68 -10.44 -25.54 27.38
N THR A 69 -9.86 -26.36 28.26
CA THR A 69 -8.42 -26.62 28.35
C THR A 69 -7.83 -27.13 27.03
N HIS A 70 -8.48 -28.10 26.39
CA HIS A 70 -8.01 -28.67 25.13
C HIS A 70 -8.13 -27.69 23.96
N LEU A 71 -9.20 -26.88 23.93
CA LEU A 71 -9.41 -25.87 22.89
C LEU A 71 -8.38 -24.73 23.00
N ILE A 72 -8.13 -24.24 24.21
CA ILE A 72 -7.11 -23.21 24.47
C ILE A 72 -5.72 -23.74 24.13
N ALA A 73 -5.40 -24.98 24.51
CA ALA A 73 -4.13 -25.61 24.16
C ALA A 73 -3.96 -25.76 22.65
N ALA A 74 -5.01 -26.19 21.93
CA ALA A 74 -5.00 -26.28 20.47
C ALA A 74 -4.80 -24.89 19.82
N TYR A 75 -5.50 -23.85 20.31
CA TYR A 75 -5.31 -22.49 19.84
C TYR A 75 -3.85 -22.03 20.04
N ARG A 76 -3.30 -22.19 21.25
CA ARG A 76 -1.89 -21.84 21.54
C ARG A 76 -0.89 -22.61 20.67
N ALA A 77 -1.17 -23.84 20.28
CA ALA A 77 -0.32 -24.61 19.37
C ALA A 77 -0.43 -24.13 17.90
N LEU A 78 -1.62 -23.68 17.47
CA LEU A 78 -1.90 -23.34 16.08
C LEU A 78 -1.62 -21.87 15.71
N VAL A 79 -1.59 -20.94 16.66
CA VAL A 79 -1.40 -19.50 16.39
C VAL A 79 -0.13 -19.23 15.56
N LEU A 80 1.02 -19.75 15.99
CA LEU A 80 2.29 -19.50 15.29
C LEU A 80 2.34 -20.16 13.90
N PRO A 81 1.99 -21.45 13.72
CA PRO A 81 1.90 -22.06 12.39
C PRO A 81 0.93 -21.35 11.44
N VAL A 82 -0.27 -20.98 11.91
CA VAL A 82 -1.27 -20.30 11.08
C VAL A 82 -0.77 -18.90 10.68
N ALA A 83 -0.20 -18.15 11.62
CA ALA A 83 0.38 -16.84 11.31
C ALA A 83 1.54 -16.93 10.32
N PHE A 84 2.37 -17.98 10.41
CA PHE A 84 3.45 -18.23 9.46
C PHE A 84 2.91 -18.46 8.04
N VAL A 85 1.91 -19.35 7.90
CA VAL A 85 1.27 -19.62 6.60
C VAL A 85 0.61 -18.37 6.05
N LEU A 86 -0.09 -17.60 6.88
CA LEU A 86 -0.70 -16.32 6.48
C LEU A 86 0.35 -15.31 6.01
N ALA A 87 1.51 -15.21 6.67
CA ALA A 87 2.59 -14.31 6.27
C ALA A 87 3.15 -14.69 4.89
N VAL A 88 3.43 -15.97 4.66
CA VAL A 88 3.91 -16.46 3.35
C VAL A 88 2.84 -16.27 2.27
N ALA A 89 1.60 -16.66 2.55
CA ALA A 89 0.48 -16.51 1.61
C ALA A 89 0.24 -15.04 1.24
N CYS A 90 0.33 -14.14 2.22
CA CYS A 90 0.24 -12.69 2.02
C CYS A 90 1.34 -12.19 1.08
N THR A 91 2.60 -12.58 1.31
CA THR A 91 3.70 -12.19 0.42
C THR A 91 3.53 -12.74 -1.00
N VAL A 92 3.14 -14.01 -1.14
CA VAL A 92 2.86 -14.63 -2.44
C VAL A 92 1.75 -13.89 -3.17
N ALA A 93 0.67 -13.57 -2.45
CA ALA A 93 -0.44 -12.79 -2.98
C ALA A 93 0.06 -11.41 -3.44
N CYS A 94 0.72 -10.63 -2.59
CA CYS A 94 1.26 -9.31 -2.97
C CYS A 94 2.22 -9.36 -4.17
N CYS A 95 3.07 -10.38 -4.27
CA CYS A 95 3.96 -10.57 -5.43
C CYS A 95 3.16 -10.89 -6.70
N LYS A 96 2.15 -11.76 -6.60
CA LYS A 96 1.24 -12.12 -7.71
C LYS A 96 0.40 -10.93 -8.16
N SER A 97 -0.03 -10.06 -7.25
CA SER A 97 -0.80 -8.84 -7.56
C SER A 97 -0.08 -7.92 -8.55
N ARG A 98 1.25 -8.01 -8.61
CA ARG A 98 2.10 -7.19 -9.46
C ARG A 98 2.46 -7.86 -10.79
N THR A 99 2.03 -9.10 -10.99
CA THR A 99 2.05 -9.74 -12.31
C THR A 99 0.76 -9.37 -13.05
N ASP A 100 0.86 -9.06 -14.34
CA ASP A 100 -0.18 -8.40 -15.19
C ASP A 100 -1.54 -9.12 -15.32
N TRP A 101 -1.78 -10.20 -14.58
CA TRP A 101 -2.93 -11.10 -14.70
C TRP A 101 -3.81 -11.17 -13.45
N CYS A 102 -3.85 -10.13 -12.63
CA CYS A 102 -4.77 -10.08 -11.49
C CYS A 102 -5.95 -9.15 -11.78
N ALA A 103 -7.16 -9.71 -11.85
CA ALA A 103 -8.41 -8.95 -12.03
C ALA A 103 -8.72 -8.00 -10.86
N TYR A 104 -8.15 -8.24 -9.66
CA TYR A 104 -8.38 -7.45 -8.46
C TYR A 104 -7.10 -7.20 -7.64
N PRO A 105 -6.13 -6.41 -8.14
CA PRO A 105 -4.88 -6.14 -7.43
C PRO A 105 -5.12 -5.38 -6.11
N PHE A 106 -6.23 -4.63 -6.03
CA PHE A 106 -6.63 -3.88 -4.83
C PHE A 106 -7.15 -4.77 -3.71
N ALA A 107 -8.02 -5.74 -4.02
CA ALA A 107 -8.55 -6.70 -3.05
C ALA A 107 -7.46 -7.59 -2.45
N LEU A 108 -6.45 -7.90 -3.27
CA LEU A 108 -5.30 -8.70 -2.85
C LEU A 108 -4.33 -7.93 -1.96
N ARG A 109 -4.23 -6.60 -2.13
CA ARG A 109 -3.42 -5.73 -1.26
C ARG A 109 -4.12 -5.43 0.07
N THR A 110 -5.45 -5.48 0.12
CA THR A 110 -6.20 -5.49 1.39
C THR A 110 -6.03 -6.79 2.18
N PHE A 111 -5.64 -7.89 1.53
CA PHE A 111 -5.30 -9.14 2.23
C PHE A 111 -4.13 -8.97 3.22
N VAL A 112 -3.28 -7.97 3.01
CA VAL A 112 -2.20 -7.59 3.94
C VAL A 112 -2.72 -7.23 5.33
N PHE A 113 -3.96 -6.72 5.44
CA PHE A 113 -4.58 -6.40 6.72
C PHE A 113 -5.15 -7.63 7.44
N VAL A 114 -5.35 -8.76 6.75
CA VAL A 114 -5.87 -10.00 7.35
C VAL A 114 -4.95 -10.50 8.46
N MET A 115 -3.64 -10.35 8.26
CA MET A 115 -2.64 -10.81 9.22
C MET A 115 -2.69 -9.98 10.54
N PRO A 116 -2.61 -8.63 10.53
CA PRO A 116 -2.88 -7.80 11.71
C PRO A 116 -4.27 -7.98 12.35
N LEU A 117 -5.31 -8.23 11.54
CA LEU A 117 -6.67 -8.48 12.02
C LEU A 117 -6.79 -9.84 12.73
N SER A 118 -6.13 -10.88 12.22
CA SER A 118 -6.13 -12.20 12.88
C SER A 118 -5.52 -12.15 14.29
N MET A 119 -4.49 -11.31 14.47
CA MET A 119 -3.86 -11.05 15.77
C MET A 119 -4.74 -10.24 16.73
N ALA A 120 -5.76 -9.54 16.21
CA ALA A 120 -6.71 -8.78 17.02
C ALA A 120 -7.65 -9.68 17.81
N CYS A 121 -7.96 -10.85 17.26
CA CYS A 121 -9.11 -11.63 17.68
C CYS A 121 -9.13 -11.96 19.17
N PRO A 122 -8.04 -12.42 19.81
CA PRO A 122 -8.05 -12.71 21.25
C PRO A 122 -8.26 -11.47 22.11
N ILE A 123 -7.61 -10.36 21.78
CA ILE A 123 -7.69 -9.12 22.57
C ILE A 123 -9.06 -8.44 22.38
N MET A 124 -9.64 -8.52 21.18
CA MET A 124 -11.02 -8.08 20.94
C MET A 124 -12.02 -8.91 21.73
N LEU A 125 -11.84 -10.23 21.78
CA LEU A 125 -12.70 -11.13 22.55
C LEU A 125 -12.54 -10.90 24.05
N GLU A 126 -11.31 -10.72 24.55
CA GLU A 126 -11.02 -10.33 25.94
C GLU A 126 -11.79 -9.06 26.32
N SER A 127 -11.69 -8.02 25.48
CA SER A 127 -12.38 -6.76 25.72
C SER A 127 -13.90 -6.88 25.70
N TRP A 128 -14.46 -7.86 24.98
CA TRP A 128 -15.90 -8.07 24.90
C TRP A 128 -16.44 -8.98 26.01
N LEU A 129 -15.65 -9.97 26.47
CA LEU A 129 -16.08 -10.95 27.47
C LEU A 129 -15.74 -10.57 28.91
N PHE A 130 -14.56 -10.00 29.15
CA PHE A 130 -13.99 -9.82 30.50
C PHE A 130 -13.77 -8.35 30.89
N ASP A 131 -14.32 -7.40 30.11
CA ASP A 131 -14.18 -5.95 30.33
C ASP A 131 -12.72 -5.51 30.52
N LEU A 132 -11.90 -5.74 29.49
CA LEU A 132 -10.49 -5.32 29.42
C LEU A 132 -10.28 -3.83 29.77
N ARG A 133 -11.31 -2.99 29.61
CA ARG A 133 -11.28 -1.57 29.98
C ARG A 133 -11.11 -1.36 31.49
N GLY A 134 -11.69 -2.23 32.31
CA GLY A 134 -11.58 -2.19 33.77
C GLY A 134 -10.24 -2.71 34.29
N GLU A 135 -9.72 -3.78 33.69
CA GLU A 135 -8.45 -4.40 34.13
C GLU A 135 -7.22 -3.65 33.59
N ASN A 136 -7.21 -3.31 32.30
CA ASN A 136 -6.06 -2.72 31.62
C ASN A 136 -6.50 -1.57 30.67
N PRO A 137 -6.87 -0.39 31.20
CA PRO A 137 -7.39 0.71 30.40
C PRO A 137 -6.39 1.24 29.36
N THR A 138 -5.08 1.14 29.64
CA THR A 138 -4.02 1.52 28.70
C THR A 138 -3.99 0.59 27.49
N LEU A 139 -3.98 -0.73 27.72
CA LEU A 139 -4.03 -1.75 26.67
C LEU A 139 -5.29 -1.57 25.81
N PHE A 140 -6.45 -1.36 26.44
CA PHE A 140 -7.69 -1.07 25.73
C PHE A 140 -7.54 0.14 24.79
N VAL A 141 -7.14 1.31 25.30
CA VAL A 141 -7.05 2.54 24.50
C VAL A 141 -6.07 2.38 23.33
N HIS A 142 -4.85 1.90 23.59
CA HIS A 142 -3.84 1.76 22.54
C HIS A 142 -4.22 0.67 21.52
N PHE A 143 -4.86 -0.41 21.95
CA PHE A 143 -5.35 -1.45 21.06
C PHE A 143 -6.42 -0.90 20.11
N TYR A 144 -7.49 -0.31 20.62
CA TYR A 144 -8.57 0.23 19.77
C TYR A 144 -8.08 1.38 18.87
N ARG A 145 -7.20 2.24 19.38
CA ARG A 145 -6.58 3.32 18.61
C ARG A 145 -5.73 2.78 17.45
N ARG A 146 -4.96 1.70 17.66
CA ARG A 146 -4.24 1.00 16.60
C ARG A 146 -5.16 0.55 15.47
N TYR A 147 -6.31 -0.07 15.78
CA TYR A 147 -7.27 -0.53 14.74
C TYR A 147 -7.93 0.63 14.02
N PHE A 148 -8.28 1.68 14.75
CA PHE A 148 -8.77 2.90 14.14
C PHE A 148 -7.78 3.42 13.09
N TRP A 149 -6.50 3.55 13.44
CA TRP A 149 -5.47 3.98 12.49
C TRP A 149 -5.27 2.99 11.33
N LEU A 150 -5.37 1.68 11.58
CA LEU A 150 -5.25 0.67 10.54
C LEU A 150 -6.39 0.74 9.52
N VAL A 151 -7.62 0.96 9.98
CA VAL A 151 -8.80 1.15 9.12
C VAL A 151 -8.67 2.43 8.32
N VAL A 152 -8.24 3.53 8.94
CA VAL A 152 -7.98 4.80 8.26
C VAL A 152 -6.88 4.64 7.19
N ALA A 153 -5.80 3.94 7.50
CA ALA A 153 -4.74 3.63 6.55
C ALA A 153 -5.28 2.82 5.36
N ALA A 154 -6.07 1.77 5.62
CA ALA A 154 -6.70 0.95 4.59
C ALA A 154 -7.65 1.78 3.70
N PHE A 155 -8.45 2.67 4.31
CA PHE A 155 -9.35 3.57 3.60
C PHE A 155 -8.62 4.43 2.58
N PHE A 156 -7.56 5.14 2.99
CA PHE A 156 -6.78 5.97 2.06
C PHE A 156 -6.14 5.10 0.97
N ASN A 157 -5.58 3.95 1.36
CA ASN A 157 -4.89 3.07 0.43
C ASN A 157 -5.79 2.51 -0.68
N VAL A 158 -7.05 2.21 -0.37
CA VAL A 158 -8.05 1.65 -1.30
C VAL A 158 -8.76 2.74 -2.09
N SER A 159 -9.21 3.81 -1.42
CA SER A 159 -10.04 4.84 -2.04
C SER A 159 -9.28 5.75 -3.00
N LYS A 160 -7.96 5.90 -2.80
CA LYS A 160 -7.11 6.86 -3.54
C LYS A 160 -7.57 8.32 -3.38
N ILE A 161 -8.17 8.62 -2.24
CA ILE A 161 -8.52 9.98 -1.82
C ILE A 161 -7.28 10.57 -1.12
N PRO A 162 -6.93 11.85 -1.34
CA PRO A 162 -7.66 12.90 -2.06
C PRO A 162 -7.34 13.06 -3.55
N GLU A 163 -6.32 12.38 -4.09
CA GLU A 163 -5.88 12.57 -5.48
C GLU A 163 -6.95 12.20 -6.52
N ARG A 164 -7.87 11.29 -6.18
CA ARG A 164 -9.02 10.95 -7.00
C ARG A 164 -10.04 12.09 -7.10
N ILE A 165 -10.12 12.96 -6.08
CA ILE A 165 -11.07 14.07 -6.02
C ILE A 165 -10.51 15.28 -6.77
N GLN A 166 -9.21 15.56 -6.62
CA GLN A 166 -8.54 16.67 -7.30
C GLN A 166 -7.21 16.19 -7.93
N PRO A 167 -7.27 15.70 -9.18
CA PRO A 167 -6.08 15.33 -9.93
C PRO A 167 -5.15 16.55 -10.11
N GLY A 168 -3.86 16.39 -9.88
CA GLY A 168 -2.84 17.44 -10.09
C GLY A 168 -2.53 18.29 -8.85
N LEU A 169 -3.39 18.35 -7.84
CA LEU A 169 -3.12 19.14 -6.62
C LEU A 169 -2.26 18.38 -5.61
N PHE A 170 -2.42 17.05 -5.56
CA PHE A 170 -1.79 16.18 -4.56
C PHE A 170 -0.61 15.40 -5.11
N ASP A 171 -0.01 15.83 -6.22
CA ASP A 171 1.05 15.07 -6.91
C ASP A 171 2.33 14.93 -6.08
N ILE A 172 2.64 15.93 -5.24
CA ILE A 172 3.87 15.97 -4.43
C ILE A 172 3.58 15.70 -2.95
N ILE A 173 2.55 16.34 -2.39
CA ILE A 173 2.22 16.26 -0.95
C ILE A 173 0.76 15.84 -0.79
N GLY A 174 0.51 14.91 0.13
CA GLY A 174 -0.82 14.57 0.60
C GLY A 174 -1.56 13.54 -0.26
N HIS A 175 -0.89 12.87 -1.21
CA HIS A 175 -1.51 11.76 -1.91
C HIS A 175 -1.78 10.57 -0.97
N SER A 176 -2.76 9.73 -1.32
CA SER A 176 -3.25 8.65 -0.47
C SER A 176 -2.18 7.70 0.05
N HIS A 177 -1.15 7.42 -0.76
CA HIS A 177 -0.07 6.51 -0.38
C HIS A 177 0.87 7.12 0.68
N GLN A 178 1.07 8.44 0.68
CA GLN A 178 1.76 9.13 1.80
C GLN A 178 0.92 9.05 3.08
N LEU A 179 -0.38 9.32 2.98
CA LEU A 179 -1.30 9.22 4.12
C LEU A 179 -1.34 7.79 4.67
N PHE A 180 -1.37 6.78 3.79
CA PHE A 180 -1.27 5.37 4.17
C PHE A 180 -0.02 5.09 5.02
N HIS A 181 1.16 5.60 4.62
CA HIS A 181 2.38 5.45 5.43
C HIS A 181 2.27 6.12 6.80
N ILE A 182 1.72 7.34 6.87
CA ILE A 182 1.55 8.08 8.14
C ILE A 182 0.65 7.30 9.10
N PHE A 183 -0.54 6.89 8.64
CA PHE A 183 -1.49 6.17 9.50
C PHE A 183 -1.02 4.76 9.84
N THR A 184 -0.30 4.08 8.95
CA THR A 184 0.34 2.80 9.28
C THR A 184 1.41 2.98 10.34
N PHE A 185 2.21 4.05 10.27
CA PHE A 185 3.19 4.38 11.32
C PHE A 185 2.51 4.64 12.67
N LEU A 186 1.43 5.43 12.71
CA LEU A 186 0.66 5.67 13.94
C LEU A 186 0.10 4.36 14.53
N SER A 187 -0.40 3.46 13.67
CA SER A 187 -0.85 2.12 14.07
C SER A 187 0.29 1.29 14.69
N ILE A 188 1.48 1.31 14.08
CA ILE A 188 2.68 0.64 14.59
C ILE A 188 3.16 1.27 15.91
N TYR A 189 3.11 2.60 16.02
CA TYR A 189 3.47 3.32 17.24
C TYR A 189 2.60 2.84 18.40
N ASP A 190 1.28 2.86 18.26
CA ASP A 190 0.37 2.33 19.27
C ASP A 190 0.59 0.84 19.56
N GLN A 191 0.95 0.07 18.53
CA GLN A 191 1.30 -1.34 18.68
C GLN A 191 2.50 -1.55 19.61
N VAL A 192 3.57 -0.79 19.40
CA VAL A 192 4.79 -0.91 20.20
C VAL A 192 4.52 -0.58 21.67
N TYR A 193 3.72 0.46 21.94
CA TYR A 193 3.43 0.89 23.31
C TYR A 193 2.85 -0.22 24.19
N TYR A 194 1.79 -0.89 23.75
CA TYR A 194 1.21 -1.94 24.57
C TYR A 194 1.99 -3.25 24.52
N VAL A 195 2.79 -3.49 23.47
CA VAL A 195 3.71 -4.64 23.44
C VAL A 195 4.83 -4.43 24.44
N GLU A 196 5.34 -3.22 24.57
CA GLU A 196 6.31 -2.84 25.59
C GLU A 196 5.71 -3.01 26.99
N GLU A 197 4.47 -2.58 27.21
CA GLU A 197 3.80 -2.80 28.49
C GLU A 197 3.65 -4.30 28.81
N GLY A 198 3.21 -5.12 27.85
CA GLY A 198 3.16 -6.57 28.02
C GLY A 198 4.54 -7.19 28.30
N LEU A 199 5.59 -6.69 27.65
CA LEU A 199 6.96 -7.10 27.94
C LEU A 199 7.37 -6.70 29.38
N ARG A 200 7.03 -5.49 29.84
CA ARG A 200 7.33 -5.05 31.21
C ARG A 200 6.64 -5.96 32.24
N GLN A 201 5.38 -6.32 32.01
CA GLN A 201 4.64 -7.26 32.87
C GLN A 201 5.29 -8.66 32.84
N PHE A 202 5.66 -9.14 31.66
CA PHE A 202 6.38 -10.41 31.49
C PHE A 202 7.71 -10.44 32.26
N LEU A 203 8.47 -9.34 32.25
CA LEU A 203 9.74 -9.24 32.98
C LEU A 203 9.57 -9.24 34.50
N GLN A 204 8.43 -8.78 35.01
CA GLN A 204 8.13 -8.79 36.44
C GLN A 204 7.73 -10.20 36.93
N ALA A 205 6.95 -10.92 36.13
CA ALA A 205 6.48 -12.26 36.48
C ALA A 205 6.45 -13.16 35.23
N PRO A 206 7.58 -13.76 34.83
CA PRO A 206 7.66 -14.53 33.59
C PRO A 206 6.92 -15.87 33.72
N PRO A 207 5.81 -16.10 32.98
CA PRO A 207 5.05 -17.34 33.10
C PRO A 207 5.73 -18.51 32.40
N ALA A 208 6.31 -18.28 31.21
CA ALA A 208 7.07 -19.28 30.44
C ALA A 208 8.12 -18.59 29.56
N ALA A 209 9.36 -19.06 29.60
CA ALA A 209 10.45 -18.48 28.82
C ALA A 209 10.23 -18.72 27.31
N PRO A 210 10.52 -17.72 26.45
CA PRO A 210 10.48 -17.90 25.01
C PRO A 210 11.50 -18.94 24.56
N THR A 211 11.05 -19.90 23.74
CA THR A 211 11.94 -20.92 23.19
C THR A 211 12.70 -20.38 21.98
N PHE A 212 13.95 -20.82 21.80
CA PHE A 212 14.76 -20.40 20.65
C PHE A 212 14.13 -20.84 19.31
N SER A 213 13.61 -22.07 19.25
CA SER A 213 12.89 -22.58 18.09
C SER A 213 11.60 -21.80 17.80
N GLY A 214 10.84 -21.48 18.86
CA GLY A 214 9.58 -20.74 18.79
C GLY A 214 9.72 -19.25 18.46
N THR A 215 10.93 -18.68 18.51
CA THR A 215 11.21 -17.27 18.21
C THR A 215 12.13 -17.15 17.00
N VAL A 216 13.44 -17.31 17.22
CA VAL A 216 14.49 -17.17 16.20
C VAL A 216 14.33 -18.21 15.10
N GLY A 217 13.98 -19.45 15.44
CA GLY A 217 13.76 -20.53 14.47
C GLY A 217 12.68 -20.17 13.45
N TYR A 218 11.49 -19.79 13.91
CA TYR A 218 10.41 -19.37 13.01
C TYR A 218 10.76 -18.11 12.20
N MET A 219 11.42 -17.12 12.81
CA MET A 219 11.80 -15.89 12.11
C MET A 219 12.81 -16.15 10.99
N LEU A 220 13.84 -16.97 11.25
CA LEU A 220 14.82 -17.37 10.23
C LEU A 220 14.18 -18.20 9.13
N LEU A 221 13.34 -19.17 9.49
CA LEU A 221 12.59 -19.97 8.52
C LEU A 221 11.72 -19.08 7.63
N LEU A 222 11.05 -18.08 8.21
CA LEU A 222 10.23 -17.14 7.47
C LEU A 222 11.09 -16.33 6.49
N VAL A 223 12.24 -15.80 6.92
CA VAL A 223 13.16 -15.07 6.03
C VAL A 223 13.57 -15.93 4.83
N VAL A 224 13.91 -17.20 5.06
CA VAL A 224 14.24 -18.14 3.98
C VAL A 224 13.06 -18.34 3.04
N CYS A 225 11.86 -18.61 3.57
CA CYS A 225 10.66 -18.79 2.75
C CYS A 225 10.30 -17.54 1.94
N LEU A 226 10.35 -16.35 2.55
CA LEU A 226 10.11 -15.08 1.86
C LEU A 226 11.16 -14.82 0.78
N GLY A 227 12.43 -15.10 1.06
CA GLY A 227 13.51 -15.02 0.07
C GLY A 227 13.31 -15.95 -1.12
N LEU A 228 12.86 -17.19 -0.89
CA LEU A 228 12.51 -18.14 -1.94
C LEU A 228 11.32 -17.66 -2.78
N VAL A 229 10.28 -17.11 -2.15
CA VAL A 229 9.13 -16.52 -2.84
C VAL A 229 9.59 -15.38 -3.75
N ILE A 230 10.35 -14.42 -3.23
CA ILE A 230 10.87 -13.28 -4.01
C ILE A 230 11.73 -13.77 -5.18
N ARG A 231 12.67 -14.70 -4.92
CA ARG A 231 13.53 -15.27 -5.96
C ARG A 231 12.73 -15.96 -7.06
N ARG A 232 11.66 -16.69 -6.70
CA ARG A 232 10.78 -17.34 -7.67
C ARG A 232 10.08 -16.32 -8.57
N PHE A 233 9.55 -15.24 -8.01
CA PHE A 233 8.87 -14.20 -8.79
C PHE A 233 9.84 -13.37 -9.64
N LEU A 234 11.04 -13.08 -9.14
CA LEU A 234 12.08 -12.39 -9.91
C LEU A 234 12.59 -13.22 -11.09
N ASN A 235 12.86 -14.51 -10.91
CA ASN A 235 13.30 -15.36 -12.02
C ASN A 235 12.23 -15.49 -13.11
N ASN A 236 10.95 -15.54 -12.72
CA ASN A 236 9.84 -15.61 -13.69
C ASN A 236 9.71 -14.32 -14.50
N SER A 237 9.89 -13.14 -13.89
CA SER A 237 9.85 -11.87 -14.61
C SER A 237 11.04 -11.71 -15.56
N GLU A 238 12.24 -12.15 -15.16
CA GLU A 238 13.40 -12.19 -16.06
C GLU A 238 13.21 -13.12 -17.26
N PHE A 239 12.67 -14.31 -17.02
CA PHE A 239 12.44 -15.29 -18.09
C PHE A 239 11.40 -14.77 -19.09
N CYS A 240 10.35 -14.09 -18.61
CA CYS A 240 9.35 -13.46 -19.46
C CYS A 240 9.96 -12.34 -20.32
N SER A 241 10.75 -11.44 -19.70
CA SER A 241 11.44 -10.35 -20.39
C SER A 241 12.36 -10.86 -21.50
N LYS A 242 13.21 -11.86 -21.22
CA LYS A 242 14.09 -12.47 -22.23
C LYS A 242 13.32 -13.18 -23.34
N LYS A 243 12.18 -13.81 -23.04
CA LYS A 243 11.33 -14.48 -24.04
C LYS A 243 10.66 -13.47 -24.98
N VAL A 244 10.19 -12.34 -24.45
CA VAL A 244 9.62 -11.24 -25.24
C VAL A 244 10.70 -10.60 -26.10
N GLU A 245 11.87 -10.30 -25.54
CA GLU A 245 13.01 -9.75 -26.27
C GLU A 245 13.43 -10.64 -27.45
N LYS A 246 13.54 -11.97 -27.23
CA LYS A 246 13.82 -12.93 -28.31
C LYS A 246 12.73 -12.95 -29.37
N LYS A 247 11.44 -12.87 -28.99
CA LYS A 247 10.32 -12.80 -29.96
C LYS A 247 10.36 -11.53 -30.80
N ILE A 248 10.64 -10.38 -30.17
CA ILE A 248 10.78 -9.10 -30.86
C ILE A 248 11.98 -9.16 -31.82
N LEU A 249 13.14 -9.64 -31.37
CA LEU A 249 14.33 -9.78 -32.21
C LEU A 249 14.08 -10.73 -33.38
N HIS A 250 13.38 -11.84 -33.16
CA HIS A 250 12.99 -12.76 -34.23
C HIS A 250 12.03 -12.12 -35.23
N ALA A 251 11.02 -11.37 -34.76
CA ALA A 251 10.07 -10.64 -35.61
C ALA A 251 10.76 -9.54 -36.44
N ILE A 252 11.67 -8.78 -35.82
CA ILE A 252 12.49 -7.77 -36.51
C ILE A 252 13.33 -8.46 -37.59
N THR A 253 14.04 -9.55 -37.24
CA THR A 253 14.92 -10.29 -38.17
C THR A 253 14.14 -10.91 -39.34
N THR A 254 12.96 -11.49 -39.08
CA THR A 254 12.10 -12.03 -40.15
C THR A 254 11.53 -10.93 -41.03
N TRP A 255 11.16 -9.78 -40.46
CA TRP A 255 10.71 -8.62 -41.22
C TRP A 255 11.84 -8.02 -42.07
N THR A 256 13.04 -7.87 -41.52
CA THR A 256 14.21 -7.37 -42.29
C THR A 256 14.52 -8.32 -43.44
N ARG A 257 14.53 -9.64 -43.20
CA ARG A 257 14.80 -10.64 -44.24
C ARG A 257 13.74 -10.64 -45.34
N LYS A 258 12.45 -10.44 -45.02
CA LYS A 258 11.36 -10.32 -46.00
C LYS A 258 11.42 -9.01 -46.81
N ARG A 259 11.85 -7.89 -46.21
CA ARG A 259 11.98 -6.60 -46.92
C ARG A 259 13.29 -6.45 -47.69
N LEU A 260 14.38 -7.10 -47.29
CA LEU A 260 15.63 -7.12 -48.07
C LEU A 260 15.39 -7.77 -49.44
N PHE A 261 14.53 -8.78 -49.52
CA PHE A 261 14.08 -9.40 -50.77
C PHE A 261 13.22 -8.47 -51.66
N VAL A 262 12.56 -7.46 -51.08
CA VAL A 262 11.73 -6.49 -51.81
C VAL A 262 12.56 -5.26 -52.25
N PHE A 263 13.62 -4.92 -51.50
CA PHE A 263 14.49 -3.77 -51.80
C PHE A 263 15.58 -4.04 -52.85
N GLN A 264 15.77 -5.28 -53.29
CA GLN A 264 16.71 -5.62 -54.38
C GLN A 264 16.24 -5.12 -55.77
N GLY A 265 15.18 -4.31 -55.83
CA GLY A 265 14.64 -3.72 -57.06
C GLY A 265 14.27 -2.24 -57.01
N TRP A 266 14.72 -1.47 -56.01
CA TRP A 266 14.41 -0.03 -55.91
C TRP A 266 15.68 0.84 -55.90
N GLY A 267 15.75 1.79 -56.85
CA GLY A 267 16.85 2.74 -57.05
C GLY A 267 16.96 3.84 -55.99
N GLU A 268 18.08 4.55 -56.03
CA GLU A 268 18.74 5.29 -54.93
C GLU A 268 17.98 6.47 -54.26
N ASP A 269 16.74 6.79 -54.64
CA ASP A 269 16.08 8.06 -54.25
C ASP A 269 14.94 7.93 -53.22
N SER A 270 14.97 6.98 -52.28
CA SER A 270 13.83 6.76 -51.36
C SER A 270 14.08 7.06 -49.88
N VAL A 271 13.20 7.91 -49.33
CA VAL A 271 12.91 8.28 -47.91
C VAL A 271 12.67 7.12 -46.93
N ALA A 272 12.94 5.88 -47.34
CA ALA A 272 12.77 4.65 -46.58
C ALA A 272 13.49 4.57 -45.21
N PRO A 273 14.71 5.14 -45.01
CA PRO A 273 15.37 5.04 -43.69
C PRO A 273 14.66 5.86 -42.61
N PHE A 274 13.95 6.94 -42.96
CA PHE A 274 13.19 7.74 -42.00
C PHE A 274 11.92 7.03 -41.51
N LEU A 275 11.23 6.28 -42.39
CA LEU A 275 10.09 5.45 -42.01
C LEU A 275 10.49 4.26 -41.12
N PHE A 276 11.72 3.74 -41.27
CA PHE A 276 12.25 2.65 -40.43
C PHE A 276 12.44 3.11 -38.97
N LEU A 277 13.04 4.28 -38.75
CA LEU A 277 13.16 4.88 -37.42
C LEU A 277 11.78 5.19 -36.82
N PHE A 278 10.85 5.71 -37.62
CA PHE A 278 9.49 6.03 -37.16
C PHE A 278 8.71 4.78 -36.74
N PHE A 279 8.83 3.66 -37.47
CA PHE A 279 8.17 2.40 -37.14
C PHE A 279 8.79 1.69 -35.93
N VAL A 280 10.13 1.71 -35.79
CA VAL A 280 10.81 1.18 -34.61
C VAL A 280 10.41 1.96 -33.37
N PHE A 281 10.31 3.29 -33.46
CA PHE A 281 9.86 4.16 -32.37
C PHE A 281 8.37 3.90 -32.02
N PHE A 282 7.49 3.79 -33.02
CA PHE A 282 6.06 3.49 -32.79
C PHE A 282 5.82 2.08 -32.25
N TYR A 283 6.61 1.08 -32.66
CA TYR A 283 6.48 -0.28 -32.17
C TYR A 283 7.08 -0.45 -30.78
N GLN A 284 8.18 0.25 -30.45
CA GLN A 284 8.64 0.41 -29.06
C GLN A 284 7.57 1.09 -28.20
N HIS A 285 6.89 2.12 -28.71
CA HIS A 285 5.82 2.79 -27.98
C HIS A 285 4.57 1.93 -27.81
N LYS A 286 4.23 1.02 -28.76
CA LYS A 286 3.12 0.05 -28.60
C LYS A 286 3.48 -1.13 -27.69
N ALA A 287 4.71 -1.63 -27.76
CA ALA A 287 5.20 -2.71 -26.90
C ALA A 287 5.44 -2.24 -25.46
N CYS A 288 5.84 -0.98 -25.25
CA CYS A 288 5.93 -0.34 -23.93
C CYS A 288 4.56 0.19 -23.46
N GLY A 289 3.69 0.61 -24.39
CA GLY A 289 2.32 1.09 -24.14
C GLY A 289 1.30 0.00 -23.82
N SER A 290 1.69 -1.28 -23.92
CA SER A 290 0.88 -2.40 -23.40
C SER A 290 0.89 -2.46 -21.86
N SER A 291 1.81 -1.73 -21.22
CA SER A 291 1.95 -1.59 -19.76
C SER A 291 1.66 -0.18 -19.23
N GLU A 292 1.21 0.77 -20.07
CA GLU A 292 0.95 2.17 -19.66
C GLU A 292 -0.39 2.77 -20.14
N LEU A 293 -1.39 1.96 -20.49
CA LEU A 293 -2.72 2.46 -20.89
C LEU A 293 -3.85 2.17 -19.89
N SER A 294 -3.57 2.24 -18.59
CA SER A 294 -4.63 2.31 -17.56
C SER A 294 -4.41 3.39 -16.49
N SER A 295 -3.55 4.38 -16.77
CA SER A 295 -3.41 5.55 -15.90
C SER A 295 -2.85 6.79 -16.63
N PHE A 296 -3.50 7.24 -17.71
CA PHE A 296 -3.35 8.62 -18.20
C PHE A 296 -4.56 8.97 -19.10
N GLN A 297 -5.65 9.40 -18.47
CA GLN A 297 -6.71 10.16 -19.14
C GLN A 297 -6.66 11.58 -18.56
N LEU A 298 -5.88 12.45 -19.17
CA LEU A 298 -6.13 13.89 -19.16
C LEU A 298 -5.82 14.43 -20.56
N SER A 299 -6.90 14.78 -21.25
CA SER A 299 -6.92 15.54 -22.48
C SER A 299 -6.23 16.88 -22.30
N PRO A 300 -5.29 17.29 -23.17
CA PRO A 300 -4.96 18.70 -23.30
C PRO A 300 -6.11 19.38 -24.07
N ARG A 301 -6.85 20.27 -23.42
CA ARG A 301 -7.67 21.25 -24.16
C ARG A 301 -6.74 22.12 -24.99
N PRO A 302 -7.04 22.40 -26.28
CA PRO A 302 -6.24 23.32 -27.06
C PRO A 302 -6.34 24.73 -26.48
N PHE A 303 -5.18 25.37 -26.31
CA PHE A 303 -5.05 26.80 -26.11
C PHE A 303 -5.81 27.55 -27.23
N LEU A 304 -6.81 28.34 -26.88
CA LEU A 304 -7.34 29.36 -27.78
C LEU A 304 -6.28 30.46 -27.96
N PRO A 305 -5.99 30.90 -29.20
CA PRO A 305 -5.17 32.09 -29.41
C PRO A 305 -5.95 33.36 -29.03
N PRO A 306 -5.28 34.45 -28.61
CA PRO A 306 -5.94 35.71 -28.32
C PRO A 306 -6.50 36.32 -29.62
N LEU A 307 -7.77 36.73 -29.59
CA LEU A 307 -8.37 37.54 -30.66
C LEU A 307 -7.54 38.83 -30.82
N LYS A 308 -6.96 39.01 -32.01
CA LYS A 308 -6.51 40.32 -32.50
C LYS A 308 -7.75 41.21 -32.69
N PRO A 309 -7.76 42.47 -32.21
CA PRO A 309 -8.81 43.41 -32.59
C PRO A 309 -8.59 43.86 -34.03
N SER A 310 -9.53 43.54 -34.91
CA SER A 310 -9.64 44.12 -36.24
C SER A 310 -10.10 45.56 -36.14
N LEU A 311 -9.22 46.48 -36.55
CA LEU A 311 -9.53 47.87 -36.85
C LEU A 311 -10.56 47.93 -37.98
N SER A 312 -11.72 48.52 -37.74
CA SER A 312 -12.58 49.10 -38.77
C SER A 312 -13.21 50.37 -38.23
N THR A 313 -12.80 51.48 -38.84
CA THR A 313 -13.40 52.82 -38.92
C THR A 313 -14.94 52.78 -38.89
N ASN A 314 -15.71 53.64 -38.21
CA ASN A 314 -15.78 55.11 -38.31
C ASN A 314 -16.84 55.64 -37.27
N PRO A 315 -17.19 56.94 -37.16
CA PRO A 315 -16.90 57.72 -35.95
C PRO A 315 -18.13 58.30 -35.21
N ALA A 316 -17.82 59.07 -34.15
CA ALA A 316 -18.62 60.11 -33.49
C ALA A 316 -19.57 59.68 -32.34
N LEU A 317 -19.21 59.99 -31.09
CA LEU A 317 -19.71 61.18 -30.39
C LEU A 317 -18.97 61.44 -29.06
N LYS A 318 -18.15 62.48 -29.08
CA LYS A 318 -17.87 63.50 -28.05
C LYS A 318 -17.91 63.18 -26.53
N THR A 319 -16.75 63.49 -25.91
CA THR A 319 -16.53 64.31 -24.68
C THR A 319 -16.91 63.69 -23.33
N ARG A 320 -16.21 63.86 -22.19
CA ARG A 320 -15.18 64.79 -21.69
C ARG A 320 -14.60 64.12 -20.41
N VAL A 321 -13.28 63.96 -20.24
CA VAL A 321 -12.35 64.83 -19.47
C VAL A 321 -12.22 64.52 -17.96
N THR A 322 -10.98 64.12 -17.58
CA THR A 322 -10.23 64.33 -16.30
C THR A 322 -10.69 63.56 -15.03
N LYS A 323 -9.86 63.19 -14.04
CA LYS A 323 -8.43 63.41 -13.70
C LYS A 323 -8.06 62.41 -12.57
N ARG A 324 -6.87 61.78 -12.70
CA ARG A 324 -5.75 61.71 -11.75
C ARG A 324 -5.88 61.11 -10.31
N SER A 325 -4.80 60.37 -10.00
CA SER A 325 -4.08 60.22 -8.71
C SER A 325 -4.56 59.17 -7.71
N LEU A 326 -3.75 58.54 -6.86
CA LEU A 326 -2.32 58.15 -6.77
C LEU A 326 -2.20 57.49 -5.37
N CYS A 327 -1.42 56.42 -5.22
CA CYS A 327 -0.72 55.99 -3.98
C CYS A 327 -1.56 55.54 -2.75
N VAL A 328 -1.09 54.75 -1.77
CA VAL A 328 -0.05 53.72 -1.55
C VAL A 328 -0.18 53.33 -0.05
N PHE A 329 0.02 52.04 0.29
CA PHE A 329 0.45 51.46 1.60
C PHE A 329 -0.47 51.33 2.86
N ARG A 330 -0.74 50.04 3.19
CA ARG A 330 -0.46 49.32 4.47
C ARG A 330 -1.43 49.48 5.70
N PRO A 331 -1.35 48.65 6.78
CA PRO A 331 -2.12 47.40 6.96
C PRO A 331 -2.85 47.21 8.33
N SER A 332 -3.74 46.19 8.41
CA SER A 332 -4.27 45.46 9.63
C SER A 332 -5.05 46.25 10.72
N PRO A 333 -5.73 45.61 11.71
CA PRO A 333 -6.43 44.30 11.74
C PRO A 333 -7.83 44.34 12.45
N THR A 334 -8.53 43.18 12.45
CA THR A 334 -9.46 42.64 13.49
C THR A 334 -10.86 43.21 13.81
N ILE A 335 -11.82 42.26 13.86
CA ILE A 335 -13.00 42.14 14.76
C ILE A 335 -14.24 43.02 14.47
N CYS A 336 -15.38 42.43 14.07
CA CYS A 336 -16.48 42.04 14.96
C CYS A 336 -17.78 41.65 14.22
N LEU A 337 -18.35 40.52 14.67
CA LEU A 337 -19.74 40.04 14.63
C LEU A 337 -20.83 40.83 13.89
N ARG A 338 -21.66 40.10 13.09
CA ARG A 338 -23.06 39.84 13.49
C ARG A 338 -23.72 38.67 12.74
N ARG A 339 -24.25 37.75 13.54
CA ARG A 339 -25.30 36.75 13.25
C ARG A 339 -26.50 37.35 12.52
N VAL A 340 -27.11 36.58 11.61
CA VAL A 340 -28.57 36.42 11.56
C VAL A 340 -28.90 34.95 11.27
N ILE A 341 -29.75 34.42 12.14
CA ILE A 341 -30.37 33.09 12.22
C ILE A 341 -31.65 33.11 11.38
N HIS A 342 -32.10 31.98 10.80
CA HIS A 342 -33.45 31.43 11.09
C HIS A 342 -33.74 30.07 10.42
N PHE A 343 -34.13 29.16 11.33
CA PHE A 343 -34.84 27.88 11.28
C PHE A 343 -34.31 26.71 10.43
#